data_AF-A0A6I3IN86-F1
#
_entry.id   AF-A0A6I3IN86-F1
#
_cell.length_a   1.000
_cell.length_b   1.000
_cell.length_c   1.000
_cell.angle_alpha   90.00
_cell.angle_beta   90.00
_cell.angle_gamma   90.00
#
_symmetry.space_group_name_H-M   'P 1'
#
loop_
_entity.id
_entity.type
_entity.pdbx_description
1 polymer ?
#
loop_
_entity_poly.entity_id
_entity_poly.type
_entity_poly.pdbx_seq_one_letter_code
_entity_poly.pdbx_strand_id
1 'polypeptide(L)'
;MSAIEVQDVSKRFRLYKDRPGSVKQLFTKFGRPKYDDFWAVRNVTLDVGHASVAGLIGHNGCGKSTLLRMMAGIHFPTTGTVTTKGRISALLELGAGFHPELTGRENVYLNASILGLSRKQTDVIFDRIVDFSGLAAFIDSPVKHYSSGMYVRLGFSVAVHVDPQILLVDEVIAVGDEDFQRRCLDHLAGLKASGVTIVLVSHNLGVIGDLCDQVTWMDHGVVRESGEPSSVIAQYLHEVNDAESERLRIEAEAAGFSQTPAKATQSEMVDDSGNAIEFGVTGQPINLRIALPENLAAEEHTYSLLIQTESGIVVGETEMSMPLARPGPFPNGYTVRCRFEPLLLAPGIYEGRVRVHGGKTVRAEAMRDLSFPFRVRAENSAPAGMLRLPATWLEDNGR
;
A
#
# COMPACT_ATOMS: atom_id res chain seq x y z
N MET A 1 7.92 -11.15 -25.39
CA MET A 1 8.93 -10.08 -25.59
C MET A 1 8.59 -8.94 -24.66
N SER A 2 9.61 -8.28 -24.14
CA SER A 2 9.50 -7.24 -23.13
C SER A 2 9.34 -5.85 -23.76
N ALA A 3 8.41 -5.07 -23.24
CA ALA A 3 8.20 -3.67 -23.60
C ALA A 3 9.20 -2.75 -22.90
N ILE A 4 9.56 -3.05 -21.65
CA ILE A 4 10.58 -2.37 -20.88
C ILE A 4 11.52 -3.42 -20.29
N GLU A 5 12.81 -3.22 -20.48
CA GLU A 5 13.86 -4.09 -19.96
C GLU A 5 14.84 -3.24 -19.15
N VAL A 6 14.96 -3.54 -17.86
CA VAL A 6 15.89 -2.88 -16.93
C VAL A 6 16.93 -3.92 -16.54
N GLN A 7 18.21 -3.66 -16.81
CA GLN A 7 19.30 -4.59 -16.53
C GLN A 7 20.37 -3.95 -15.65
N ASP A 8 20.54 -4.51 -14.44
CA ASP A 8 21.56 -4.15 -13.45
C ASP A 8 21.63 -2.63 -13.18
N VAL A 9 20.47 -1.98 -13.20
CA VAL A 9 20.37 -0.53 -13.12
C VAL A 9 20.65 -0.05 -11.71
N SER A 10 21.59 0.90 -11.62
CA SER A 10 21.83 1.65 -10.39
C SER A 10 21.82 3.14 -10.66
N LYS A 11 21.29 3.90 -9.69
CA LYS A 11 21.25 5.37 -9.74
C LYS A 11 21.82 5.95 -8.46
N ARG A 12 22.90 6.71 -8.63
CA ARG A 12 23.56 7.46 -7.57
C ARG A 12 23.29 8.96 -7.71
N PHE A 13 22.94 9.60 -6.61
CA PHE A 13 22.88 11.05 -6.46
C PHE A 13 23.99 11.52 -5.51
N ARG A 14 24.46 12.75 -5.71
CA ARG A 14 25.41 13.40 -4.80
C ARG A 14 24.63 14.34 -3.88
N LEU A 15 24.65 14.05 -2.59
CA LEU A 15 24.09 14.91 -1.55
C LEU A 15 25.16 15.88 -1.08
N TYR A 16 24.99 17.16 -1.42
CA TYR A 16 25.89 18.20 -0.97
C TYR A 16 25.52 18.61 0.46
N LYS A 17 26.45 18.42 1.40
CA LYS A 17 26.36 18.95 2.75
C LYS A 17 26.85 20.41 2.69
N ASP A 18 25.92 21.35 2.92
CA ASP A 18 26.06 22.81 2.92
C ASP A 18 25.91 23.53 1.56
N ARG A 19 24.90 24.41 1.48
CA ARG A 19 24.96 25.61 0.62
C ARG A 19 25.64 26.72 1.45
N PRO A 20 26.77 27.30 1.03
CA PRO A 20 27.36 28.41 1.77
C PRO A 20 26.41 29.62 1.73
N GLY A 21 25.88 30.00 2.90
CA GLY A 21 24.96 31.14 3.05
C GLY A 21 25.63 32.51 2.94
N SER A 22 26.94 32.59 2.66
CA SER A 22 27.66 33.85 2.57
C SER A 22 28.82 33.77 1.57
N VAL A 23 28.95 34.82 0.75
CA VAL A 23 30.03 35.03 -0.22
C VAL A 23 31.42 34.97 0.44
N LYS A 24 31.52 35.27 1.75
CA LYS A 24 32.78 35.13 2.52
C LYS A 24 33.26 33.68 2.68
N GLN A 25 32.36 32.69 2.65
CA GLN A 25 32.74 31.27 2.72
C GLN A 25 33.26 30.72 1.38
N LEU A 26 32.97 31.40 0.26
CA LEU A 26 33.53 31.04 -1.06
C LEU A 26 35.04 31.27 -1.14
N PHE A 27 35.54 32.29 -0.43
CA PHE A 27 36.95 32.67 -0.44
C PHE A 27 37.82 31.88 0.55
N THR A 28 37.23 31.09 1.46
CA THR A 28 37.95 30.40 2.55
C THR A 28 38.08 28.88 2.40
N LYS A 29 37.40 28.25 1.43
CA LYS A 29 37.55 26.80 1.17
C LYS A 29 38.10 26.51 -0.23
N PHE A 30 39.43 26.43 -0.34
CA PHE A 30 40.14 25.75 -1.44
C PHE A 30 40.03 24.21 -1.34
N GLY A 31 38.84 23.68 -1.00
CA GLY A 31 38.59 22.24 -0.84
C GLY A 31 37.45 21.79 -1.72
N ARG A 32 37.58 20.61 -2.36
CA ARG A 32 36.49 19.99 -3.12
C ARG A 32 35.21 19.97 -2.27
N PRO A 33 34.04 20.32 -2.83
CA PRO A 33 32.78 20.28 -2.09
C PRO A 33 32.61 18.88 -1.50
N LYS A 34 32.38 18.80 -0.20
CA LYS A 34 32.08 17.54 0.47
C LYS A 34 30.66 17.13 0.05
N TYR A 35 30.57 15.98 -0.61
CA TYR A 35 29.30 15.36 -0.94
C TYR A 35 29.32 13.92 -0.46
N ASP A 36 28.15 13.42 -0.08
CA ASP A 36 27.94 12.00 0.14
C ASP A 36 27.23 11.41 -1.07
N ASP A 37 27.55 10.16 -1.37
CA ASP A 37 26.86 9.41 -2.40
C ASP A 37 25.60 8.75 -1.80
N PHE A 38 24.45 9.03 -2.41
CA PHE A 38 23.18 8.41 -2.10
C PHE A 38 22.72 7.52 -3.26
N TRP A 39 22.59 6.23 -3.00
CA TRP A 39 22.10 5.25 -3.97
C TRP A 39 20.59 5.14 -3.86
N ALA A 40 19.87 5.74 -4.80
CA ALA A 40 18.40 5.70 -4.82
C ALA A 40 17.88 4.40 -5.42
N VAL A 41 18.64 3.79 -6.33
CA VAL A 41 18.36 2.50 -6.97
C VAL A 41 19.68 1.76 -7.10
N ARG A 42 19.73 0.44 -6.86
CA ARG A 42 20.96 -0.34 -6.88
C ARG A 42 20.71 -1.75 -7.42
N ASN A 43 21.43 -2.10 -8.48
CA ASN A 43 21.44 -3.41 -9.13
C ASN A 43 20.03 -3.96 -9.40
N VAL A 44 19.15 -3.11 -9.91
CA VAL A 44 17.78 -3.49 -10.21
C VAL A 44 17.70 -4.09 -11.60
N THR A 45 17.18 -5.30 -11.68
CA THR A 45 16.84 -5.99 -12.93
C THR A 45 15.36 -6.34 -12.90
N LEU A 46 14.63 -5.89 -13.92
CA LEU A 46 13.20 -6.19 -14.07
C LEU A 46 12.79 -6.17 -15.54
N ASP A 47 11.72 -6.89 -15.82
CA ASP A 47 11.14 -7.02 -17.15
C ASP A 47 9.66 -6.70 -17.10
N VAL A 48 9.17 -5.88 -18.03
CA VAL A 48 7.75 -5.59 -18.21
C VAL A 48 7.34 -6.10 -19.59
N GLY A 49 6.44 -7.08 -19.61
CA GLY A 49 5.88 -7.65 -20.84
C GLY A 49 5.09 -6.64 -21.67
N HIS A 50 4.92 -6.92 -22.96
CA HIS A 50 3.95 -6.19 -23.77
C HIS A 50 2.52 -6.53 -23.34
N ALA A 51 1.63 -5.53 -23.41
CA ALA A 51 0.20 -5.68 -23.11
C ALA A 51 -0.07 -6.24 -21.70
N SER A 52 0.82 -5.94 -20.75
CA SER A 52 0.68 -6.31 -19.34
C SER A 52 0.74 -5.09 -18.44
N VAL A 53 0.21 -5.22 -17.24
CA VAL A 53 0.25 -4.21 -16.18
C VAL A 53 1.23 -4.67 -15.10
N ALA A 54 2.34 -3.95 -14.93
CA ALA A 54 3.32 -4.19 -13.88
C ALA A 54 3.13 -3.20 -12.72
N GLY A 55 2.96 -3.71 -11.51
CA GLY A 55 2.89 -2.94 -10.28
C GLY A 55 4.26 -2.74 -9.65
N LEU A 56 4.51 -1.57 -9.07
CA LEU A 56 5.71 -1.27 -8.30
C LEU A 56 5.31 -0.75 -6.90
N ILE A 57 5.59 -1.56 -5.88
CA ILE A 57 5.22 -1.29 -4.48
C ILE A 57 6.46 -1.14 -3.59
N GLY A 58 6.27 -0.59 -2.40
CA GLY A 58 7.33 -0.40 -1.40
C GLY A 58 7.17 0.88 -0.62
N HIS A 59 7.97 1.07 0.43
CA HIS A 59 7.89 2.25 1.29
C HIS A 59 8.25 3.57 0.56
N ASN A 60 7.92 4.70 1.19
CA ASN A 60 8.31 6.01 0.65
C ASN A 60 9.82 6.17 0.67
N GLY A 61 10.38 6.64 -0.46
CA GLY A 61 11.82 6.78 -0.61
C GLY A 61 12.58 5.50 -0.99
N CYS A 62 11.91 4.37 -1.25
CA CYS A 62 12.59 3.14 -1.68
C CYS A 62 13.10 3.15 -3.14
N GLY A 63 12.87 4.24 -3.89
CA GLY A 63 13.39 4.40 -5.25
C GLY A 63 12.38 4.27 -6.39
N LYS A 64 11.09 4.02 -6.11
CA LYS A 64 10.03 3.81 -7.13
C LYS A 64 9.98 4.92 -8.19
N SER A 65 9.75 6.17 -7.80
CA SER A 65 9.70 7.28 -8.76
C SER A 65 11.04 7.55 -9.45
N THR A 66 12.17 7.20 -8.83
CA THR A 66 13.49 7.29 -9.47
C THR A 66 13.61 6.26 -10.60
N LEU A 67 13.20 5.02 -10.33
CA LEU A 67 13.16 3.95 -11.31
C LEU A 67 12.18 4.27 -12.44
N LEU A 68 10.98 4.75 -12.11
CA LEU A 68 9.97 5.14 -13.09
C LEU A 68 10.44 6.29 -13.99
N ARG A 69 11.16 7.30 -13.44
CA ARG A 69 11.81 8.36 -14.24
C ARG A 69 12.94 7.83 -15.13
N MET A 70 13.64 6.75 -14.75
CA MET A 70 14.63 6.12 -15.61
C MET A 70 13.97 5.33 -16.75
N MET A 71 12.87 4.62 -16.48
CA MET A 71 12.02 3.99 -17.51
C MET A 71 11.48 5.02 -18.50
N ALA A 72 11.08 6.20 -18.01
CA ALA A 72 10.61 7.30 -18.85
C ALA A 72 11.72 7.99 -19.67
N GLY A 73 13.00 7.66 -19.44
CA GLY A 73 14.13 8.34 -20.08
C GLY A 73 14.41 9.76 -19.56
N ILE A 74 13.77 10.17 -18.46
CA ILE A 74 13.98 11.49 -17.82
C ILE A 74 15.30 11.51 -17.05
N HIS A 75 15.63 10.39 -16.39
CA HIS A 75 16.91 10.21 -15.72
C HIS A 75 17.71 9.09 -16.37
N PHE A 76 19.00 9.32 -16.57
CA PHE A 76 19.90 8.25 -17.01
C PHE A 76 20.43 7.45 -15.81
N PRO A 77 20.56 6.12 -15.93
CA PRO A 77 21.19 5.31 -14.91
C PRO A 77 22.67 5.69 -14.74
N THR A 78 23.22 5.46 -13.54
CA THR A 78 24.67 5.59 -13.29
C THR A 78 25.43 4.38 -13.82
N THR A 79 24.83 3.19 -13.68
CA THR A 79 25.30 1.92 -14.24
C THR A 79 24.10 1.10 -14.69
N GLY A 80 24.30 0.14 -15.59
CA GLY A 80 23.23 -0.67 -16.17
C GLY A 80 22.52 0.03 -17.32
N THR A 81 21.48 -0.60 -17.84
CA THR A 81 20.76 -0.15 -19.03
C THR A 81 19.25 -0.24 -18.85
N VAL A 82 18.54 0.71 -19.47
CA VAL A 82 17.08 0.70 -19.59
C VAL A 82 16.74 0.76 -21.06
N THR A 83 16.06 -0.26 -21.58
CA THR A 83 15.63 -0.36 -22.97
C THR A 83 14.11 -0.35 -23.02
N THR A 84 13.55 0.50 -23.88
CA THR A 84 12.10 0.65 -24.04
C THR A 84 11.72 0.47 -25.50
N LYS A 85 10.68 -0.32 -25.75
CA LYS A 85 10.22 -0.69 -27.10
C LYS A 85 8.80 -0.20 -27.33
N GLY A 86 8.66 1.11 -27.53
CA GLY A 86 7.39 1.75 -27.86
C GLY A 86 7.35 3.20 -27.43
N ARG A 87 6.29 3.90 -27.84
CA ARG A 87 6.02 5.28 -27.40
C ARG A 87 5.56 5.29 -25.94
N ILE A 88 6.36 5.92 -25.09
CA ILE A 88 6.08 6.11 -23.67
C ILE A 88 5.27 7.38 -23.46
N SER A 89 4.21 7.29 -22.66
CA SER A 89 3.60 8.42 -21.95
C SER A 89 3.81 8.21 -20.46
N ALA A 90 4.23 9.26 -19.74
CA ALA A 90 4.56 9.16 -18.33
C ALA A 90 3.78 10.21 -17.51
N LEU A 91 2.90 9.75 -16.63
CA LEU A 91 2.12 10.54 -15.67
C LEU A 91 2.94 10.82 -14.41
N LEU A 92 4.18 11.26 -14.58
CA LEU A 92 5.13 11.52 -13.48
C LEU A 92 5.07 12.97 -12.98
N GLU A 93 4.78 13.88 -13.90
CA GLU A 93 4.75 15.32 -13.66
C GLU A 93 3.52 15.90 -14.36
N LEU A 94 2.33 15.65 -13.80
CA LEU A 94 1.08 16.10 -14.41
C LEU A 94 1.10 17.62 -14.59
N GLY A 95 0.84 18.06 -15.82
CA GLY A 95 0.92 19.47 -16.19
C GLY A 95 2.34 20.00 -16.42
N ALA A 96 3.38 19.16 -16.37
CA ALA A 96 4.70 19.55 -16.86
C ALA A 96 4.61 20.01 -18.31
N GLY A 97 5.12 21.21 -18.57
CA GLY A 97 4.99 21.87 -19.87
C GLY A 97 3.73 22.72 -20.03
N PHE A 98 2.84 22.82 -19.03
CA PHE A 98 1.81 23.85 -19.03
C PHE A 98 2.41 25.23 -18.81
N HIS A 99 1.92 26.20 -19.57
CA HIS A 99 2.28 27.60 -19.46
C HIS A 99 1.18 28.37 -18.71
N PRO A 100 1.48 29.03 -17.57
CA PRO A 100 0.48 29.67 -16.70
C PRO A 100 -0.40 30.73 -17.39
N GLU A 101 0.18 31.46 -18.33
CA GLU A 101 -0.52 32.52 -19.08
C GLU A 101 -1.40 32.01 -20.23
N LEU A 102 -1.24 30.74 -20.62
CA LEU A 102 -2.05 30.15 -21.69
C LEU A 102 -3.36 29.58 -21.12
N THR A 103 -4.39 29.57 -21.95
CA THR A 103 -5.68 28.93 -21.67
C THR A 103 -5.54 27.41 -21.51
N GLY A 104 -6.52 26.76 -20.89
CA GLY A 104 -6.59 25.29 -20.85
C GLY A 104 -6.49 24.68 -22.24
N ARG A 105 -7.22 25.25 -23.22
CA ARG A 105 -7.18 24.83 -24.64
C ARG A 105 -5.76 24.87 -25.20
N GLU A 106 -5.09 26.01 -25.09
CA GLU A 106 -3.72 26.19 -25.60
C GLU A 106 -2.74 25.23 -24.91
N ASN A 107 -2.92 25.00 -23.60
CA ASN A 107 -2.14 24.04 -22.84
C ASN A 107 -2.37 22.58 -23.27
N VAL A 108 -3.59 22.20 -23.68
CA VAL A 108 -3.86 20.89 -24.28
C VAL A 108 -3.04 20.70 -25.56
N TYR A 109 -3.03 21.69 -26.46
CA TYR A 109 -2.24 21.62 -27.69
C TYR A 109 -0.73 21.60 -27.42
N LEU A 110 -0.26 22.44 -26.50
CA LEU A 110 1.15 22.49 -26.11
C LEU A 110 1.60 21.14 -25.55
N ASN A 111 0.88 20.61 -24.57
CA ASN A 111 1.25 19.35 -23.92
C ASN A 111 1.13 18.14 -24.85
N ALA A 112 0.07 18.08 -25.67
CA ALA A 112 -0.06 17.07 -26.71
C ALA A 112 1.12 17.08 -27.70
N SER A 113 1.60 18.27 -28.09
CA SER A 113 2.75 18.40 -28.99
C SER A 113 4.06 17.93 -28.33
N ILE A 114 4.25 18.19 -27.04
CA ILE A 114 5.38 17.67 -26.25
C ILE A 114 5.34 16.14 -26.22
N LEU A 115 4.15 15.56 -26.13
CA LEU A 115 3.94 14.11 -26.18
C LEU A 115 3.93 13.52 -27.62
N GLY A 116 4.28 14.34 -28.62
CA GLY A 116 4.50 13.89 -29.99
C GLY A 116 3.25 13.81 -30.87
N LEU A 117 2.13 14.41 -30.46
CA LEU A 117 0.94 14.54 -31.32
C LEU A 117 1.09 15.74 -32.25
N SER A 118 0.71 15.55 -33.52
CA SER A 118 0.45 16.67 -34.43
C SER A 118 -0.85 17.38 -34.06
N ARG A 119 -0.98 18.65 -34.45
CA ARG A 119 -2.20 19.43 -34.23
C ARG A 119 -3.46 18.71 -34.73
N LYS A 120 -3.40 18.08 -35.90
CA LYS A 120 -4.53 17.31 -36.47
C LYS A 120 -4.92 16.11 -35.60
N GLN A 121 -3.95 15.43 -35.00
CA GLN A 121 -4.24 14.33 -34.08
C GLN A 121 -4.83 14.86 -32.78
N THR A 122 -4.33 15.99 -32.27
CA THR A 122 -4.90 16.67 -31.10
C THR A 122 -6.35 17.07 -31.34
N ASP A 123 -6.68 17.62 -32.51
CA ASP A 123 -8.05 18.02 -32.88
C ASP A 123 -9.05 16.84 -32.76
N VAL A 124 -8.62 15.62 -33.11
CA VAL A 124 -9.46 14.41 -33.05
C VAL A 124 -9.78 13.98 -31.62
N ILE A 125 -8.88 14.23 -30.66
CA ILE A 125 -9.02 13.80 -29.26
C ILE A 125 -9.41 14.95 -28.33
N PHE A 126 -9.40 16.20 -28.80
CA PHE A 126 -9.59 17.40 -27.98
C PHE A 126 -10.89 17.36 -27.18
N ASP A 127 -12.02 17.09 -27.82
CA ASP A 127 -13.32 17.08 -27.14
C ASP A 127 -13.38 15.98 -26.06
N ARG A 128 -12.78 14.81 -26.32
CA ARG A 128 -12.68 13.73 -25.32
C ARG A 128 -11.84 14.13 -24.11
N ILE A 129 -10.74 14.87 -24.34
CA ILE A 129 -9.91 15.42 -23.25
C ILE A 129 -10.73 16.39 -22.40
N VAL A 130 -11.48 17.29 -23.04
CA VAL A 130 -12.31 18.28 -22.34
C VAL A 130 -13.42 17.61 -21.53
N ASP A 131 -14.13 16.65 -22.14
CA ASP A 131 -15.20 15.90 -21.49
C ASP A 131 -14.70 15.06 -20.31
N PHE A 132 -13.58 14.35 -20.50
CA PHE A 132 -12.95 13.56 -19.44
C PHE A 132 -12.49 14.44 -18.27
N SER A 133 -11.88 15.59 -18.58
CA SER A 133 -11.42 16.54 -17.56
C SER A 133 -12.56 17.15 -16.77
N GLY A 134 -13.76 17.27 -17.36
CA GLY A 134 -14.90 18.00 -16.79
C GLY A 134 -14.71 19.52 -16.73
N LEU A 135 -13.81 20.08 -17.56
CA LEU A 135 -13.40 21.48 -17.51
C LEU A 135 -13.95 22.33 -18.67
N ALA A 136 -15.01 21.87 -19.36
CA ALA A 136 -15.57 22.57 -20.52
C ALA A 136 -15.85 24.06 -20.27
N ALA A 137 -16.38 24.43 -19.11
CA ALA A 137 -16.68 25.81 -18.74
C ALA A 137 -15.42 26.68 -18.50
N PHE A 138 -14.27 26.07 -18.23
CA PHE A 138 -13.02 26.75 -17.86
C PHE A 138 -11.92 26.59 -18.92
N ILE A 139 -12.17 25.84 -20.01
CA ILE A 139 -11.14 25.45 -20.97
C ILE A 139 -10.49 26.66 -21.66
N ASP A 140 -11.24 27.75 -21.84
CA ASP A 140 -10.76 29.00 -22.44
C ASP A 140 -10.29 30.03 -21.40
N SER A 141 -10.16 29.63 -20.12
CA SER A 141 -9.54 30.44 -19.06
C SER A 141 -8.05 30.10 -18.89
N PRO A 142 -7.17 31.09 -18.60
CA PRO A 142 -5.77 30.84 -18.30
C PRO A 142 -5.57 29.86 -17.14
N VAL A 143 -4.64 28.90 -17.28
CA VAL A 143 -4.45 27.84 -16.29
C VAL A 143 -3.91 28.35 -14.95
N LYS A 144 -3.33 29.55 -14.88
CA LYS A 144 -3.01 30.21 -13.60
C LYS A 144 -4.21 30.48 -12.71
N HIS A 145 -5.43 30.47 -13.27
CA HIS A 145 -6.68 30.62 -12.53
C HIS A 145 -7.31 29.28 -12.14
N TYR A 146 -6.69 28.16 -12.54
CA TYR A 146 -7.19 26.83 -12.19
C TYR A 146 -6.87 26.53 -10.73
N SER A 147 -7.77 25.80 -10.06
CA SER A 147 -7.39 25.13 -8.83
C SER A 147 -6.34 24.05 -9.10
N SER A 148 -5.63 23.60 -8.06
CA SER A 148 -4.69 22.48 -8.17
C SER A 148 -5.36 21.22 -8.74
N GLY A 149 -6.61 20.95 -8.35
CA GLY A 149 -7.40 19.84 -8.89
C GLY A 149 -7.72 19.98 -10.38
N MET A 150 -8.15 21.16 -10.83
CA MET A 150 -8.39 21.42 -12.26
C MET A 150 -7.11 21.27 -13.09
N TYR A 151 -5.99 21.78 -12.59
CA TYR A 151 -4.70 21.70 -13.25
C TYR A 151 -4.28 20.23 -13.46
N VAL A 152 -4.39 19.42 -12.41
CA VAL A 152 -4.06 17.99 -12.44
C VAL A 152 -5.03 17.21 -13.34
N ARG A 153 -6.34 17.48 -13.24
CA ARG A 153 -7.36 16.85 -14.11
C ARG A 153 -7.05 17.09 -15.58
N LEU A 154 -6.73 18.32 -15.98
CA LEU A 154 -6.39 18.62 -17.37
C LEU A 154 -5.12 17.89 -17.82
N GLY A 155 -4.06 17.95 -17.01
CA GLY A 155 -2.78 17.27 -17.32
C GLY A 155 -2.96 15.76 -17.49
N PHE A 156 -3.71 15.13 -16.59
CA PHE A 156 -4.04 13.70 -16.67
C PHE A 156 -4.86 13.39 -17.94
N SER A 157 -5.90 14.18 -18.18
CA SER A 157 -6.81 14.00 -19.33
C SER A 157 -6.07 14.00 -20.64
N VAL A 158 -5.13 14.93 -20.84
CA VAL A 158 -4.28 14.95 -22.04
C VAL A 158 -3.49 13.67 -22.14
N ALA A 159 -2.73 13.33 -21.09
CA ALA A 159 -1.75 12.27 -21.13
C ALA A 159 -2.33 10.86 -21.31
N VAL A 160 -3.57 10.61 -20.84
CA VAL A 160 -4.26 9.32 -21.05
C VAL A 160 -4.98 9.19 -22.39
N HIS A 161 -5.15 10.30 -23.13
CA HIS A 161 -5.76 10.31 -24.48
C HIS A 161 -4.74 10.34 -25.61
N VAL A 162 -3.44 10.37 -25.31
CA VAL A 162 -2.36 10.37 -26.32
C VAL A 162 -2.12 9.01 -27.00
N ASP A 163 -2.91 7.98 -26.66
CA ASP A 163 -2.82 6.60 -27.20
C ASP A 163 -1.41 5.98 -27.05
N PRO A 164 -0.88 5.87 -25.82
CA PRO A 164 0.48 5.38 -25.59
C PRO A 164 0.59 3.86 -25.84
N GLN A 165 1.77 3.40 -26.25
CA GLN A 165 2.08 1.96 -26.24
C GLN A 165 2.51 1.49 -24.85
N ILE A 166 3.16 2.40 -24.10
CA ILE A 166 3.62 2.20 -22.74
C ILE A 166 3.17 3.40 -21.90
N LEU A 167 2.41 3.15 -20.85
CA LEU A 167 1.95 4.17 -19.90
C LEU A 167 2.64 3.96 -18.54
N LEU A 168 3.38 4.96 -18.08
CA LEU A 168 3.98 4.97 -16.75
C LEU A 168 3.14 5.85 -15.85
N VAL A 169 2.67 5.32 -14.72
CA VAL A 169 1.78 6.02 -13.80
C VAL A 169 2.43 6.08 -12.42
N ASP A 170 2.77 7.28 -11.95
CA ASP A 170 3.13 7.46 -10.54
C ASP A 170 1.84 7.56 -9.70
N GLU A 171 1.98 7.64 -8.37
CA GLU A 171 0.91 7.72 -7.35
C GLU A 171 -0.15 8.84 -7.56
N VAL A 172 -0.04 9.60 -8.63
CA VAL A 172 -0.90 10.72 -9.02
C VAL A 172 -2.33 10.32 -9.36
N ILE A 173 -2.67 9.02 -9.45
CA ILE A 173 -4.07 8.57 -9.56
C ILE A 173 -4.88 9.03 -8.33
N ALA A 174 -4.25 9.18 -7.16
CA ALA A 174 -4.92 9.64 -5.95
C ALA A 174 -5.29 11.14 -5.97
N VAL A 175 -4.92 11.89 -7.01
CA VAL A 175 -5.19 13.32 -7.11
C VAL A 175 -6.48 13.57 -7.87
N GLY A 176 -7.49 14.10 -7.17
CA GLY A 176 -8.82 14.36 -7.72
C GLY A 176 -9.92 14.09 -6.70
N ASP A 177 -11.16 14.29 -7.10
CA ASP A 177 -12.33 13.79 -6.38
C ASP A 177 -12.55 12.29 -6.67
N GLU A 178 -13.37 11.62 -5.85
CA GLU A 178 -13.65 10.18 -5.97
C GLU A 178 -14.23 9.82 -7.36
N ASP A 179 -15.08 10.68 -7.91
CA ASP A 179 -15.66 10.51 -9.25
C ASP A 179 -14.57 10.52 -10.34
N PHE A 180 -13.61 11.43 -10.28
CA PHE A 180 -12.49 11.50 -11.22
C PHE A 180 -11.55 10.31 -11.04
N GLN A 181 -11.24 9.92 -9.81
CA GLN A 181 -10.44 8.72 -9.54
C GLN A 181 -11.06 7.46 -10.17
N ARG A 182 -12.38 7.29 -10.04
CA ARG A 182 -13.10 6.17 -10.66
C ARG A 182 -12.97 6.18 -12.19
N ARG A 183 -13.17 7.35 -12.81
CA ARG A 183 -12.97 7.51 -14.27
C ARG A 183 -11.55 7.18 -14.70
N CYS A 184 -10.54 7.55 -13.90
CA CYS A 184 -9.14 7.22 -14.16
C CYS A 184 -8.91 5.71 -14.11
N LEU A 185 -9.43 5.01 -13.10
CA LEU A 185 -9.31 3.56 -12.96
C LEU A 185 -10.03 2.84 -14.11
N ASP A 186 -11.25 3.24 -14.45
CA ASP A 186 -12.02 2.69 -15.57
C ASP A 186 -11.27 2.87 -16.89
N HIS A 187 -10.65 4.04 -17.11
CA HIS A 187 -9.85 4.30 -18.31
C HIS A 187 -8.58 3.45 -18.35
N LEU A 188 -7.87 3.30 -17.23
CA LEU A 188 -6.70 2.42 -17.14
C LEU A 188 -7.05 0.96 -17.42
N ALA A 189 -8.19 0.48 -16.91
CA ALA A 189 -8.72 -0.85 -17.22
C ALA A 189 -9.05 -0.98 -18.72
N GLY A 190 -9.62 0.05 -19.34
CA GLY A 190 -9.85 0.12 -20.78
C GLY A 190 -8.56 0.06 -21.61
N LEU A 191 -7.51 0.77 -21.18
CA LEU A 191 -6.18 0.72 -21.81
C LEU A 191 -5.52 -0.66 -21.65
N LYS A 192 -5.66 -1.30 -20.48
CA LYS A 192 -5.24 -2.69 -20.28
C LYS A 192 -5.95 -3.61 -21.29
N ALA A 193 -7.26 -3.48 -21.43
CA ALA A 193 -8.06 -4.29 -22.35
C ALA A 193 -7.72 -4.05 -23.83
N SER A 194 -7.25 -2.85 -24.19
CA SER A 194 -6.79 -2.54 -25.56
C SER A 194 -5.34 -2.95 -25.83
N GLY A 195 -4.64 -3.55 -24.86
CA GLY A 195 -3.28 -4.08 -25.01
C GLY A 195 -2.17 -3.06 -24.76
N VAL A 196 -2.46 -1.94 -24.09
CA VAL A 196 -1.44 -1.00 -23.65
C VAL A 196 -0.62 -1.61 -22.51
N THR A 197 0.69 -1.40 -22.54
CA THR A 197 1.56 -1.81 -21.42
C THR A 197 1.54 -0.73 -20.35
N ILE A 198 1.30 -1.09 -19.08
CA ILE A 198 1.18 -0.12 -17.99
C ILE A 198 2.18 -0.45 -16.90
N VAL A 199 2.92 0.55 -16.39
CA VAL A 199 3.67 0.45 -15.13
C VAL A 199 3.01 1.35 -14.11
N LEU A 200 2.55 0.77 -13.02
CA LEU A 200 1.77 1.45 -12.00
C LEU A 200 2.51 1.47 -10.67
N VAL A 201 2.80 2.68 -10.16
CA VAL A 201 3.23 2.90 -8.79
C VAL A 201 2.02 3.34 -7.97
N SER A 202 1.71 2.62 -6.90
CA SER A 202 0.62 2.99 -5.99
C SER A 202 0.89 2.45 -4.59
N HIS A 203 0.45 3.20 -3.59
CA HIS A 203 0.36 2.74 -2.19
C HIS A 203 -0.99 2.07 -1.89
N ASN A 204 -1.97 2.16 -2.80
CA ASN A 204 -3.22 1.42 -2.71
C ASN A 204 -3.01 0.00 -3.22
N LEU A 205 -2.79 -0.94 -2.30
CA LEU A 205 -2.54 -2.36 -2.60
C LEU A 205 -3.75 -3.05 -3.22
N GLY A 206 -4.98 -2.58 -2.97
CA GLY A 206 -6.18 -3.11 -3.62
C GLY A 206 -6.17 -2.85 -5.12
N VAL A 207 -5.88 -1.61 -5.53
CA VAL A 207 -5.73 -1.26 -6.96
C VAL A 207 -4.61 -2.04 -7.63
N ILE A 208 -3.48 -2.24 -6.93
CA ILE A 208 -2.38 -3.07 -7.44
C ILE A 208 -2.83 -4.53 -7.61
N GLY A 209 -3.54 -5.10 -6.64
CA GLY A 209 -4.05 -6.47 -6.70
C GLY A 209 -5.07 -6.68 -7.84
N ASP A 210 -5.94 -5.69 -8.09
CA ASP A 210 -7.00 -5.79 -9.08
C ASP A 210 -6.51 -5.56 -10.52
N LEU A 211 -5.56 -4.63 -10.73
CA LEU A 211 -5.14 -4.21 -12.07
C LEU A 211 -3.86 -4.88 -12.56
N CYS A 212 -2.91 -5.19 -11.68
CA CYS A 212 -1.58 -5.67 -12.08
C CYS A 212 -1.58 -7.17 -12.40
N ASP A 213 -0.81 -7.55 -13.42
CA ASP A 213 -0.55 -8.95 -13.77
C ASP A 213 0.71 -9.47 -13.07
N GLN A 214 1.64 -8.56 -12.73
CA GLN A 214 2.85 -8.83 -11.97
C GLN A 214 3.15 -7.65 -11.06
N VAL A 215 3.70 -7.89 -9.88
CA VAL A 215 4.12 -6.86 -8.92
C VAL A 215 5.58 -7.03 -8.57
N THR A 216 6.29 -5.91 -8.46
CA THR A 216 7.66 -5.84 -7.95
C THR A 216 7.68 -5.02 -6.68
N TRP A 217 8.23 -5.60 -5.62
CA TRP A 217 8.43 -4.92 -4.36
C TRP A 217 9.86 -4.39 -4.26
N MET A 218 9.98 -3.07 -4.08
CA MET A 218 11.24 -2.39 -3.82
C MET A 218 11.40 -2.00 -2.35
N ASP A 219 12.61 -2.16 -1.85
CA ASP A 219 13.02 -1.75 -0.52
C ASP A 219 14.41 -1.12 -0.59
N HIS A 220 14.57 0.10 -0.06
CA HIS A 220 15.86 0.81 -0.02
C HIS A 220 16.68 0.79 -1.33
N GLY A 221 16.00 0.91 -2.48
CA GLY A 221 16.64 0.96 -3.81
C GLY A 221 16.92 -0.39 -4.45
N VAL A 222 16.61 -1.52 -3.80
CA VAL A 222 16.76 -2.87 -4.35
C VAL A 222 15.42 -3.55 -4.56
N VAL A 223 15.36 -4.52 -5.48
CA VAL A 223 14.19 -5.40 -5.63
C VAL A 223 14.29 -6.50 -4.58
N ARG A 224 13.22 -6.66 -3.78
CA ARG A 224 13.09 -7.73 -2.78
C ARG A 224 12.45 -8.97 -3.40
N GLU A 225 11.30 -8.77 -4.02
CA GLU A 225 10.46 -9.83 -4.58
C GLU A 225 9.83 -9.29 -5.88
N SER A 226 9.62 -10.16 -6.86
CA SER A 226 8.84 -9.86 -8.06
C SER A 226 8.08 -11.10 -8.51
N GLY A 227 6.78 -10.96 -8.79
CA GLY A 227 5.94 -12.11 -9.10
C GLY A 227 4.45 -11.80 -9.10
N GLU A 228 3.65 -12.81 -8.79
CA GLU A 228 2.19 -12.71 -8.75
C GLU A 228 1.74 -11.70 -7.68
N PRO A 229 0.76 -10.81 -7.99
CA PRO A 229 0.36 -9.73 -7.10
C PRO A 229 0.00 -10.16 -5.68
N SER A 230 -0.85 -11.18 -5.51
CA SER A 230 -1.33 -11.59 -4.19
C SER A 230 -0.19 -12.08 -3.28
N SER A 231 0.75 -12.87 -3.82
CA SER A 231 1.92 -13.35 -3.11
C SER A 231 2.84 -12.21 -2.70
N VAL A 232 3.21 -11.32 -3.63
CA VAL A 232 4.15 -10.22 -3.37
C VAL A 232 3.55 -9.21 -2.38
N ILE A 233 2.26 -8.90 -2.51
CA ILE A 233 1.54 -8.02 -1.57
C ILE A 233 1.51 -8.63 -0.18
N ALA A 234 1.23 -9.93 -0.04
CA ALA A 234 1.20 -10.61 1.26
C ALA A 234 2.57 -10.56 1.95
N GLN A 235 3.66 -10.81 1.21
CA GLN A 235 5.02 -10.73 1.73
C GLN A 235 5.39 -9.30 2.16
N TYR A 236 5.06 -8.30 1.34
CA TYR A 236 5.26 -6.90 1.67
C TYR A 236 4.53 -6.51 2.96
N LEU A 237 3.25 -6.87 3.10
CA LEU A 237 2.46 -6.59 4.29
C LEU A 237 3.02 -7.28 5.53
N HIS A 238 3.50 -8.51 5.40
CA HIS A 238 4.14 -9.21 6.51
C HIS A 238 5.38 -8.47 7.02
N GLU A 239 6.29 -8.04 6.13
CA GLU A 239 7.49 -7.30 6.55
C GLU A 239 7.17 -5.93 7.16
N VAL A 240 6.18 -5.21 6.62
CA VAL A 240 5.74 -3.93 7.18
C VAL A 240 5.18 -4.11 8.59
N ASN A 241 4.33 -5.12 8.80
CA ASN A 241 3.72 -5.40 10.11
C ASN A 241 4.76 -5.86 11.14
N ASP A 242 5.73 -6.68 10.72
CA ASP A 242 6.82 -7.13 11.58
C ASP A 242 7.71 -5.95 12.01
N ALA A 243 8.07 -5.08 11.06
CA ALA A 243 8.86 -3.88 11.35
C ALA A 243 8.11 -2.89 12.26
N GLU A 244 6.80 -2.72 12.06
CA GLU A 244 5.97 -1.91 12.94
C GLU A 244 5.90 -2.51 14.35
N SER A 245 5.70 -3.82 14.46
CA SER A 245 5.67 -4.53 15.75
C SER A 245 6.98 -4.39 16.52
N GLU A 246 8.12 -4.56 15.85
CA GLU A 246 9.44 -4.39 16.47
C GLU A 246 9.71 -2.93 16.85
N ARG A 247 9.27 -1.97 16.03
CA ARG A 247 9.38 -0.55 16.36
C ARG A 247 8.56 -0.19 17.59
N LEU A 248 7.31 -0.65 17.67
CA LEU A 248 6.45 -0.46 18.84
C LEU A 248 7.06 -1.11 20.09
N ARG A 249 7.71 -2.27 19.93
CA ARG A 249 8.46 -2.92 21.01
C ARG A 249 9.64 -2.08 21.50
N ILE A 250 10.47 -1.54 20.59
CA ILE A 250 11.61 -0.68 20.96
C ILE A 250 11.13 0.62 21.62
N GLU A 251 10.06 1.24 21.10
CA GLU A 251 9.46 2.45 21.68
C GLU A 251 8.90 2.16 23.09
N ALA A 252 8.31 0.99 23.32
CA ALA A 252 7.91 0.53 24.64
C ALA A 252 9.11 0.29 25.57
N GLU A 253 10.16 -0.39 25.11
CA GLU A 253 11.39 -0.65 25.88
C GLU A 253 12.10 0.66 26.28
N ALA A 254 12.20 1.63 25.36
CA ALA A 254 12.80 2.94 25.60
C ALA A 254 11.98 3.80 26.59
N ALA A 255 10.66 3.60 26.64
CA ALA A 255 9.79 4.20 27.64
C ALA A 255 9.79 3.46 29.00
N GLY A 256 10.67 2.46 29.16
CA GLY A 256 10.82 1.69 30.41
C GLY A 256 9.83 0.53 30.53
N PHE A 257 9.08 0.21 29.48
CA PHE A 257 8.17 -0.93 29.44
C PHE A 257 8.90 -2.16 28.88
N SER A 258 9.46 -2.97 29.78
CA SER A 258 10.01 -4.28 29.43
C SER A 258 8.88 -5.30 29.36
N GLN A 259 8.45 -5.69 28.16
CA GLN A 259 7.71 -6.94 27.97
C GLN A 259 8.11 -7.62 26.66
N THR A 260 9.01 -8.59 26.79
CA THR A 260 8.91 -9.79 25.95
C THR A 260 7.48 -10.32 26.13
N PRO A 261 6.71 -10.63 25.07
CA PRO A 261 5.36 -11.17 25.24
C PRO A 261 5.45 -12.38 26.16
N ALA A 262 4.83 -12.26 27.34
CA ALA A 262 4.72 -13.40 28.22
C ALA A 262 3.82 -14.40 27.50
N LYS A 263 4.27 -15.66 27.36
CA LYS A 263 3.34 -16.73 26.99
C LYS A 263 2.15 -16.66 27.94
N ALA A 264 0.94 -16.68 27.40
CA ALA A 264 -0.26 -16.82 28.22
C ALA A 264 -0.04 -17.96 29.22
N THR A 265 -0.21 -17.69 30.51
CA THR A 265 0.04 -18.68 31.58
C THR A 265 -0.87 -19.90 31.37
N GLN A 266 -2.06 -19.67 30.80
CA GLN A 266 -2.98 -20.69 30.33
C GLN A 266 -3.95 -20.07 29.30
N SER A 267 -4.10 -20.70 28.14
CA SER A 267 -5.11 -20.36 27.13
C SER A 267 -5.78 -21.63 26.64
N GLU A 268 -7.11 -21.65 26.59
CA GLU A 268 -7.88 -22.79 26.11
C GLU A 268 -8.94 -22.37 25.11
N MET A 269 -9.15 -23.19 24.09
CA MET A 269 -10.35 -23.13 23.26
C MET A 269 -11.43 -23.96 23.95
N VAL A 270 -12.63 -23.43 24.07
CA VAL A 270 -13.79 -24.17 24.58
C VAL A 270 -14.98 -24.09 23.63
N ASP A 271 -15.73 -25.18 23.57
CA ASP A 271 -17.02 -25.23 22.88
C ASP A 271 -18.10 -24.42 23.63
N ASP A 272 -19.32 -24.37 23.10
CA ASP A 272 -20.42 -23.65 23.75
C ASP A 272 -20.95 -24.35 25.02
N SER A 273 -20.62 -25.63 25.20
CA SER A 273 -20.90 -26.41 26.41
C SER A 273 -19.85 -26.18 27.51
N GLY A 274 -18.76 -25.46 27.20
CA GLY A 274 -17.67 -25.17 28.11
C GLY A 274 -16.58 -26.24 28.20
N ASN A 275 -16.59 -27.24 27.32
CA ASN A 275 -15.55 -28.28 27.26
C ASN A 275 -14.34 -27.78 26.47
N ALA A 276 -13.13 -28.13 26.93
CA ALA A 276 -11.90 -27.85 26.22
C ALA A 276 -11.84 -28.60 24.87
N ILE A 277 -11.49 -27.89 23.80
CA ILE A 277 -11.36 -28.42 22.45
C ILE A 277 -9.94 -28.17 21.91
N GLU A 278 -9.42 -29.12 21.14
CA GLU A 278 -8.07 -29.01 20.56
C GLU A 278 -8.04 -28.19 19.26
N PHE A 279 -9.17 -28.11 18.55
CA PHE A 279 -9.30 -27.39 17.28
C PHE A 279 -10.64 -26.65 17.25
N GLY A 280 -10.62 -25.40 16.79
CA GLY A 280 -11.83 -24.70 16.35
C GLY A 280 -12.29 -25.23 14.99
N VAL A 281 -13.60 -25.27 14.76
CA VAL A 281 -14.17 -25.70 13.48
C VAL A 281 -14.70 -24.48 12.73
N THR A 282 -14.24 -24.29 11.49
CA THR A 282 -14.68 -23.19 10.62
C THR A 282 -16.21 -23.19 10.48
N GLY A 283 -16.84 -22.08 10.85
CA GLY A 283 -18.29 -21.89 10.83
C GLY A 283 -19.04 -22.31 12.09
N GLN A 284 -18.36 -22.94 13.05
CA GLN A 284 -18.94 -23.26 14.36
C GLN A 284 -18.57 -22.18 15.38
N PRO A 285 -19.38 -21.97 16.42
CA PRO A 285 -19.04 -21.06 17.50
C PRO A 285 -17.87 -21.61 18.32
N ILE A 286 -16.95 -20.72 18.72
CA ILE A 286 -15.86 -21.07 19.64
C ILE A 286 -15.69 -19.99 20.69
N ASN A 287 -15.10 -20.35 21.82
CA ASN A 287 -14.72 -19.42 22.87
C ASN A 287 -13.23 -19.56 23.17
N LEU A 288 -12.51 -18.45 23.05
CA LEU A 288 -11.12 -18.36 23.50
C LEU A 288 -11.14 -17.87 24.95
N ARG A 289 -10.68 -18.71 25.88
CA ARG A 289 -10.48 -18.34 27.29
C ARG A 289 -9.00 -18.07 27.51
N ILE A 290 -8.69 -16.84 27.92
CA ILE A 290 -7.33 -16.40 28.22
C ILE A 290 -7.24 -16.08 29.69
N ALA A 291 -6.40 -16.82 30.43
CA ALA A 291 -6.08 -16.49 31.80
C ALA A 291 -5.13 -15.28 31.83
N LEU A 292 -5.51 -14.25 32.55
CA LEU A 292 -4.71 -13.05 32.77
C LEU A 292 -3.93 -13.15 34.09
N PRO A 293 -2.71 -12.59 34.13
CA PRO A 293 -1.94 -12.44 35.37
C PRO A 293 -2.72 -11.76 36.51
N GLU A 294 -2.51 -12.19 37.75
CA GLU A 294 -3.19 -11.67 38.95
C GLU A 294 -3.00 -10.16 39.14
N ASN A 295 -1.89 -9.59 38.67
CA ASN A 295 -1.60 -8.16 38.77
C ASN A 295 -2.45 -7.27 37.84
N LEU A 296 -3.26 -7.86 36.94
CA LEU A 296 -4.21 -7.17 36.07
C LEU A 296 -5.66 -7.28 36.57
N ALA A 297 -5.90 -7.95 37.70
CA ALA A 297 -7.23 -8.13 38.26
C ALA A 297 -7.74 -6.93 39.08
N ALA A 298 -6.92 -5.88 39.24
CA ALA A 298 -7.17 -4.78 40.17
C ALA A 298 -7.74 -3.50 39.53
N GLU A 299 -7.76 -3.39 38.20
CA GLU A 299 -8.13 -2.17 37.46
C GLU A 299 -9.20 -2.43 36.38
N GLU A 300 -9.86 -1.36 35.92
CA GLU A 300 -10.77 -1.42 34.77
C GLU A 300 -9.95 -1.46 33.47
N HIS A 301 -10.14 -2.54 32.71
CA HIS A 301 -9.45 -2.73 31.44
C HIS A 301 -10.44 -2.96 30.29
N THR A 302 -10.03 -2.50 29.11
CA THR A 302 -10.56 -2.98 27.83
C THR A 302 -9.54 -3.90 27.18
N TYR A 303 -10.01 -4.79 26.31
CA TYR A 303 -9.18 -5.82 25.71
C TYR A 303 -9.36 -5.78 24.21
N SER A 304 -8.27 -5.89 23.45
CA SER A 304 -8.35 -6.24 22.04
C SER A 304 -7.64 -7.57 21.77
N LEU A 305 -8.18 -8.32 20.82
CA LEU A 305 -7.63 -9.58 20.34
C LEU A 305 -7.26 -9.39 18.87
N LEU A 306 -5.95 -9.40 18.60
CA LEU A 306 -5.39 -9.51 17.26
C LEU A 306 -5.24 -10.98 16.90
N ILE A 307 -5.66 -11.35 15.69
CA ILE A 307 -5.45 -12.69 15.12
C ILE A 307 -4.53 -12.55 13.91
N GLN A 308 -3.49 -13.37 13.87
CA GLN A 308 -2.57 -13.45 12.74
C GLN A 308 -2.24 -14.88 12.36
N THR A 309 -1.72 -15.08 11.15
CA THR A 309 -1.17 -16.38 10.71
C THR A 309 0.16 -16.68 11.41
N GLU A 310 0.64 -17.92 11.29
CA GLU A 310 2.00 -18.29 11.72
C GLU A 310 3.08 -17.45 11.01
N SER A 311 2.79 -16.95 9.80
CA SER A 311 3.63 -16.05 9.02
C SER A 311 3.32 -14.57 9.29
N GLY A 312 2.80 -14.19 10.45
CA GLY A 312 2.60 -12.79 10.86
C GLY A 312 1.57 -11.97 10.05
N ILE A 313 0.79 -12.58 9.15
CA ILE A 313 -0.24 -11.85 8.41
C ILE A 313 -1.43 -11.61 9.34
N VAL A 314 -1.76 -10.35 9.61
CA VAL A 314 -2.93 -9.97 10.40
C VAL A 314 -4.20 -10.37 9.65
N VAL A 315 -4.99 -11.24 10.28
CA VAL A 315 -6.29 -11.73 9.76
C VAL A 315 -7.43 -10.83 10.22
N GLY A 316 -7.31 -10.25 11.41
CA GLY A 316 -8.29 -9.31 11.95
C GLY A 316 -7.99 -8.92 13.39
N GLU A 317 -8.60 -7.84 13.84
CA GLU A 317 -8.59 -7.38 15.23
C GLU A 317 -10.03 -7.22 15.72
N THR A 318 -10.29 -7.62 16.96
CA THR A 318 -11.55 -7.33 17.66
C THR A 318 -11.26 -6.63 18.97
N GLU A 319 -12.01 -5.59 19.27
CA GLU A 319 -11.85 -4.79 20.48
C GLU A 319 -13.12 -4.81 21.32
N MET A 320 -12.95 -4.89 22.63
CA MET A 320 -14.04 -4.84 23.58
C MET A 320 -14.58 -3.41 23.71
N SER A 321 -15.85 -3.21 23.37
CA SER A 321 -16.45 -1.86 23.30
C SER A 321 -16.74 -1.20 24.65
N MET A 322 -16.76 -1.96 25.76
CA MET A 322 -16.92 -1.43 27.12
C MET A 322 -16.05 -2.22 28.11
N PRO A 323 -15.48 -1.57 29.14
CA PRO A 323 -14.68 -2.25 30.15
C PRO A 323 -15.52 -3.25 30.96
N LEU A 324 -14.88 -4.32 31.45
CA LEU A 324 -15.54 -5.33 32.27
C LEU A 324 -16.02 -4.72 33.60
N ALA A 325 -17.34 -4.72 33.82
CA ALA A 325 -17.92 -4.28 35.08
C ALA A 325 -17.68 -5.32 36.18
N ARG A 326 -16.81 -4.96 37.14
CA ARG A 326 -16.38 -5.66 38.38
C ARG A 326 -15.06 -6.45 38.29
N PRO A 327 -13.95 -5.84 38.73
CA PRO A 327 -12.82 -6.59 39.29
C PRO A 327 -13.21 -7.06 40.69
N GLY A 328 -13.12 -8.37 40.95
CA GLY A 328 -13.29 -8.97 42.27
C GLY A 328 -12.18 -9.99 42.51
N PRO A 329 -11.89 -10.40 43.76
CA PRO A 329 -10.85 -11.40 44.00
C PRO A 329 -11.32 -12.73 43.41
N PHE A 330 -10.65 -13.17 42.34
CA PHE A 330 -10.84 -14.50 41.78
C PHE A 330 -9.84 -15.44 42.46
N PRO A 331 -10.28 -16.38 43.30
CA PRO A 331 -9.38 -17.25 44.06
C PRO A 331 -8.47 -18.13 43.19
N ASN A 332 -8.70 -18.19 41.87
CA ASN A 332 -7.95 -18.98 40.89
C ASN A 332 -7.47 -18.16 39.66
N GLY A 333 -7.35 -16.83 39.77
CA GLY A 333 -6.95 -15.94 38.67
C GLY A 333 -8.09 -15.41 37.80
N TYR A 334 -7.80 -14.41 36.94
CA TYR A 334 -8.78 -13.71 36.11
C TYR A 334 -8.82 -14.29 34.70
N THR A 335 -9.98 -14.60 34.12
CA THR A 335 -10.09 -15.14 32.76
C THR A 335 -10.98 -14.25 31.89
N VAL A 336 -10.46 -13.83 30.74
CA VAL A 336 -11.25 -13.15 29.70
C VAL A 336 -11.69 -14.17 28.67
N ARG A 337 -12.95 -14.06 28.24
CA ARG A 337 -13.55 -14.93 27.22
C ARG A 337 -13.90 -14.10 25.98
N CYS A 338 -13.32 -14.45 24.84
CA CYS A 338 -13.70 -13.93 23.53
C CYS A 338 -14.53 -15.01 22.79
N ARG A 339 -15.77 -14.69 22.40
CA ARG A 339 -16.68 -15.60 21.68
C ARG A 339 -16.70 -15.24 20.20
N PHE A 340 -16.48 -16.22 19.34
CA PHE A 340 -16.72 -16.13 17.90
C PHE A 340 -17.99 -16.90 17.56
N GLU A 341 -18.92 -16.25 16.86
CA GLU A 341 -20.19 -16.85 16.48
C GLU A 341 -20.67 -16.29 15.14
N PRO A 342 -20.36 -16.95 14.01
CA PRO A 342 -19.52 -18.15 13.85
C PRO A 342 -18.01 -17.84 13.72
N LEU A 343 -17.15 -18.85 13.91
CA LEU A 343 -15.72 -18.74 13.58
C LEU A 343 -15.51 -18.66 12.07
N LEU A 344 -15.12 -17.48 11.58
CA LEU A 344 -14.93 -17.23 10.14
C LEU A 344 -13.52 -17.54 9.64
N LEU A 345 -12.61 -18.03 10.48
CA LEU A 345 -11.25 -18.37 10.03
C LEU A 345 -11.24 -19.63 9.17
N ALA A 346 -10.44 -19.62 8.11
CA ALA A 346 -10.16 -20.81 7.31
C ALA A 346 -9.33 -21.84 8.12
N PRO A 347 -9.18 -23.08 7.64
CA PRO A 347 -8.31 -24.06 8.30
C PRO A 347 -6.85 -23.60 8.31
N GLY A 348 -6.20 -23.66 9.47
CA GLY A 348 -4.84 -23.15 9.63
C GLY A 348 -4.36 -23.09 11.06
N ILE A 349 -3.11 -22.65 11.22
CA ILE A 349 -2.49 -22.33 12.51
C ILE A 349 -2.45 -20.81 12.63
N TYR A 350 -2.97 -20.30 13.74
CA TYR A 350 -3.09 -18.89 14.02
C TYR A 350 -2.44 -18.55 15.36
N GLU A 351 -1.96 -17.33 15.49
CA GLU A 351 -1.54 -16.73 16.75
C GLU A 351 -2.56 -15.66 17.15
N GLY A 352 -3.14 -15.81 18.34
CA GLY A 352 -3.93 -14.77 18.98
C GLY A 352 -3.05 -13.94 19.90
N ARG A 353 -3.17 -12.61 19.86
CA ARG A 353 -2.54 -11.68 20.81
C ARG A 353 -3.60 -10.87 21.53
N VAL A 354 -3.66 -11.01 22.84
CA VAL A 354 -4.52 -10.17 23.69
C VAL A 354 -3.72 -8.96 24.15
N ARG A 355 -4.21 -7.77 23.79
CA ARG A 355 -3.76 -6.48 24.29
C ARG A 355 -4.68 -6.04 25.42
N VAL A 356 -4.09 -5.58 26.51
CA VAL A 356 -4.82 -5.05 27.68
C VAL A 356 -4.62 -3.54 27.71
N HIS A 357 -5.72 -2.79 27.69
CA HIS A 357 -5.73 -1.33 27.73
C HIS A 357 -6.33 -0.88 29.06
N GLY A 358 -5.65 -0.02 29.82
CA GLY A 358 -6.23 0.64 31.00
C GLY A 358 -6.67 2.08 30.69
N GLY A 359 -7.55 2.65 31.54
CA GLY A 359 -7.74 4.10 31.68
C GLY A 359 -8.26 4.90 30.46
N LYS A 360 -8.80 6.12 30.69
CA LYS A 360 -9.48 6.95 29.67
C LYS A 360 -8.58 7.56 28.57
N THR A 361 -7.32 7.14 28.46
CA THR A 361 -6.36 7.76 27.54
C THR A 361 -5.56 6.67 26.83
N VAL A 362 -5.73 6.61 25.50
CA VAL A 362 -5.06 5.71 24.54
C VAL A 362 -3.55 6.03 24.42
N ARG A 363 -2.89 6.52 25.48
CA ARG A 363 -1.49 6.92 25.47
C ARG A 363 -0.72 6.16 26.52
N ALA A 364 -0.03 5.13 26.04
CA ALA A 364 1.11 4.48 26.71
C ALA A 364 0.82 4.02 28.14
N GLU A 365 -0.19 3.15 28.29
CA GLU A 365 -0.34 2.32 29.48
C GLU A 365 0.27 0.95 29.21
N ALA A 366 0.82 0.29 30.22
CA ALA A 366 1.67 -0.89 30.09
C ALA A 366 1.03 -2.01 29.26
N MET A 367 1.40 -2.13 27.97
CA MET A 367 0.90 -3.17 27.07
C MET A 367 1.53 -4.51 27.46
N ARG A 368 0.69 -5.44 27.96
CA ARG A 368 1.06 -6.86 28.08
C ARG A 368 0.50 -7.58 26.87
N ASP A 369 1.35 -7.94 25.92
CA ASP A 369 0.96 -8.82 24.83
C ASP A 369 1.02 -10.27 25.31
N LEU A 370 -0.16 -10.88 25.48
CA LEU A 370 -0.27 -12.32 25.70
C LEU A 370 -0.52 -13.00 24.36
N SER A 371 0.47 -13.76 23.88
CA SER A 371 0.30 -14.55 22.67
C SER A 371 0.01 -16.01 22.96
N PHE A 372 -0.85 -16.61 22.15
CA PHE A 372 -1.19 -18.03 22.22
C PHE A 372 -1.52 -18.59 20.83
N PRO A 373 -1.04 -19.80 20.51
CA PRO A 373 -1.41 -20.46 19.27
C PRO A 373 -2.81 -21.05 19.39
N PHE A 374 -3.56 -21.05 18.30
CA PHE A 374 -4.78 -21.84 18.18
C PHE A 374 -4.93 -22.37 16.76
N ARG A 375 -5.67 -23.48 16.62
CA ARG A 375 -5.76 -24.22 15.36
C ARG A 375 -7.20 -24.30 14.91
N VAL A 376 -7.40 -24.13 13.61
CA VAL A 376 -8.72 -24.18 12.98
C VAL A 376 -8.71 -25.30 11.94
N ARG A 377 -9.79 -26.07 11.89
CA ARG A 377 -10.05 -27.11 10.90
C ARG A 377 -11.40 -26.86 10.22
N ALA A 378 -11.57 -27.41 9.02
CA ALA A 378 -12.88 -27.45 8.38
C ALA A 378 -13.58 -28.78 8.69
N GLU A 379 -14.91 -28.73 8.82
CA GLU A 379 -15.76 -29.92 8.94
C GLU A 379 -15.94 -30.63 7.58
N ASN A 380 -15.90 -29.86 6.48
CA ASN A 380 -16.01 -30.28 5.08
C ASN A 380 -14.84 -29.71 4.25
N SER A 381 -14.87 -29.82 2.91
CA SER A 381 -13.85 -29.25 2.02
C SER A 381 -13.51 -27.79 2.37
N ALA A 382 -12.22 -27.50 2.54
CA ALA A 382 -11.75 -26.17 2.91
C ALA A 382 -11.98 -25.17 1.76
N PRO A 383 -12.71 -24.06 1.98
CA PRO A 383 -12.72 -22.96 1.02
C PRO A 383 -11.32 -22.36 0.89
N ALA A 384 -10.95 -21.88 -0.30
CA ALA A 384 -9.70 -21.16 -0.50
C ALA A 384 -9.76 -19.78 0.19
N GLY A 385 -8.63 -19.34 0.77
CA GLY A 385 -8.50 -18.03 1.43
C GLY A 385 -8.25 -18.13 2.95
N MET A 386 -8.16 -16.97 3.60
CA MET A 386 -7.89 -16.84 5.05
C MET A 386 -9.16 -16.73 5.90
N LEU A 387 -10.26 -16.31 5.28
CA LEU A 387 -11.58 -16.13 5.89
C LEU A 387 -12.64 -16.87 5.08
N ARG A 388 -13.59 -17.50 5.78
CA ARG A 388 -14.86 -17.97 5.25
C ARG A 388 -15.85 -16.81 5.27
N LEU A 389 -16.31 -16.41 4.11
CA LEU A 389 -17.41 -15.45 3.98
C LEU A 389 -18.73 -16.23 3.93
N PRO A 390 -19.63 -16.10 4.91
CA PRO A 390 -20.93 -16.74 4.85
C PRO A 390 -21.73 -16.14 3.68
N ALA A 391 -22.03 -16.96 2.69
CA ALA A 391 -22.81 -16.58 1.52
C ALA A 391 -23.94 -17.60 1.29
N THR A 392 -25.11 -17.11 0.88
CA THR A 392 -26.24 -17.93 0.46
C THR A 392 -26.43 -17.74 -1.03
N TRP A 393 -26.38 -18.83 -1.79
CA TRP A 393 -26.72 -18.82 -3.20
C TRP A 393 -28.24 -18.97 -3.34
N LEU A 394 -28.88 -17.97 -3.92
CA LEU A 394 -30.31 -18.00 -4.22
C LEU A 394 -30.47 -18.22 -5.73
N GLU A 395 -31.27 -19.21 -6.11
CA GLU A 395 -31.74 -19.30 -7.50
C GLU A 395 -32.72 -18.15 -7.76
N ASP A 396 -32.34 -17.21 -8.61
CA ASP A 396 -33.24 -16.20 -9.14
C ASP A 396 -33.96 -16.75 -10.37
N ASN A 397 -35.18 -17.23 -10.16
CA ASN A 397 -36.04 -17.76 -11.22
C ASN A 397 -36.89 -16.66 -11.89
N GLY A 398 -36.59 -15.37 -11.66
CA GLY A 398 -37.22 -14.24 -12.36
C GLY A 398 -38.75 -14.15 -12.22
N ARG A 399 -39.30 -14.60 -11.08
CA ARG A 399 -40.74 -14.54 -10.76
C ARG A 399 -41.02 -13.74 -9.50
#